data_AF-A0A813F4L6-F1
#
_entry.id   AF-A0A813F4L6-F1
#
_cell.length_a   1.000
_cell.length_b   1.000
_cell.length_c   1.000
_cell.angle_alpha   90.00
_cell.angle_beta   90.00
_cell.angle_gamma   90.00
#
_symmetry.space_group_name_H-M   'P 1'
#
loop_
_entity.id
_entity.type
_entity.pdbx_description
1 polymer ?
#
loop_
_entity_poly.entity_id
_entity_poly.type
_entity_poly.pdbx_seq_one_letter_code
_entity_poly.pdbx_strand_id
1 'polypeptide(L)'
;MRLGVQKVTMPVATCEPGCYGDHEITWDSPAKDILANANNFAAFRWAAGVTLIVQIVFYAVQYDKTRGSRMKGCLLSPAETIEAQLNGSQLYLEGIVALLLAFTYATAMRDLGIATFFADALGETLTPTTLPTVTFILCSLFALSTGTSWGTMGVFFPIAFVLAQTVTKEPINSDAFTSELETTLAAVLGGAIWGDHCSPVSDTTILSAMSSQVPLWDHAKTQFPYAFVVGIYSILFGYLPAGAGAPGALMIIIGFFLIPVFHFGLSKIPNFGGPIEVYCPEVGECIGEGPRGVMNSIKKNFKKSSKSQEAAQEAAQKAAL
;
A
#
# COMPACT_ATOMS: atom_id res chain seq x y z
N MET A 1 -43.92 10.95 29.50
CA MET A 1 -43.05 12.07 29.09
C MET A 1 -41.73 11.47 28.62
N ARG A 2 -41.65 11.08 27.34
CA ARG A 2 -40.44 10.50 26.73
C ARG A 2 -39.67 11.64 26.08
N LEU A 3 -38.44 11.87 26.54
CA LEU A 3 -37.53 12.86 25.99
C LEU A 3 -37.18 12.47 24.55
N GLY A 4 -37.53 13.33 23.59
CA GLY A 4 -37.22 13.18 22.19
C GLY A 4 -35.74 13.46 21.94
N VAL A 5 -35.02 12.43 21.51
CA VAL A 5 -33.69 12.60 20.89
C VAL A 5 -33.94 12.88 19.41
N GLN A 6 -33.85 14.15 19.03
CA GLN A 6 -33.76 14.56 17.63
C GLN A 6 -32.52 13.89 17.01
N LYS A 7 -32.73 13.06 15.98
CA LYS A 7 -31.65 12.64 15.09
C LYS A 7 -31.16 13.88 14.36
N VAL A 8 -29.93 14.31 14.67
CA VAL A 8 -29.22 15.31 13.87
C VAL A 8 -28.80 14.60 12.58
N THR A 9 -29.57 14.77 11.52
CA THR A 9 -29.18 14.46 10.14
C THR A 9 -28.16 15.51 9.69
N MET A 10 -26.88 15.14 9.67
CA MET A 10 -25.92 15.81 8.79
C MET A 10 -26.10 15.27 7.37
N PRO A 11 -26.03 16.14 6.34
CA PRO A 11 -26.15 15.72 4.94
C PRO A 11 -24.81 15.11 4.50
N VAL A 12 -24.54 13.89 4.95
CA VAL A 12 -23.68 12.99 4.17
C VAL A 12 -24.62 12.39 3.13
N ALA A 13 -24.33 12.65 1.86
CA ALA A 13 -25.12 12.22 0.71
C ALA A 13 -25.75 10.85 0.98
N THR A 14 -27.07 10.89 1.17
CA THR A 14 -27.93 9.74 1.37
C THR A 14 -27.72 8.79 0.19
N CYS A 15 -27.12 7.63 0.45
CA CYS A 15 -27.66 6.44 -0.17
C CYS A 15 -29.06 6.30 0.46
N GLU A 16 -30.10 6.48 -0.36
CA GLU A 16 -31.48 6.27 0.06
C GLU A 16 -31.62 4.87 0.70
N PRO A 17 -32.51 4.69 1.69
CA PRO A 17 -32.93 3.35 2.10
C PRO A 17 -33.71 2.75 0.93
N GLY A 18 -33.02 2.00 0.07
CA GLY A 18 -33.59 1.42 -1.16
C GLY A 18 -32.58 1.03 -2.24
N CYS A 19 -31.28 1.33 -2.09
CA CYS A 19 -30.25 0.86 -3.02
C CYS A 19 -29.80 -0.57 -2.63
N TYR A 20 -30.14 -1.55 -3.47
CA TYR A 20 -30.18 -3.00 -3.25
C TYR A 20 -31.44 -3.46 -2.49
N GLY A 21 -32.25 -4.27 -3.18
CA GLY A 21 -33.53 -4.77 -2.66
C GLY A 21 -33.41 -5.50 -1.33
N ASP A 22 -34.55 -5.70 -0.68
CA ASP A 22 -34.76 -6.36 0.62
C ASP A 22 -34.30 -7.84 0.68
N HIS A 23 -33.12 -8.15 0.18
CA HIS A 23 -32.45 -9.42 0.40
C HIS A 23 -31.72 -9.33 1.74
N GLU A 24 -32.25 -10.03 2.73
CA GLU A 24 -31.56 -10.27 3.99
C GLU A 24 -30.24 -10.99 3.67
N ILE A 25 -29.13 -10.25 3.69
CA ILE A 25 -27.80 -10.82 3.41
C ILE A 25 -27.41 -11.66 4.63
N THR A 26 -27.49 -12.98 4.46
CA THR A 26 -27.09 -13.95 5.47
C THR A 26 -25.65 -14.39 5.24
N TRP A 27 -25.08 -15.13 6.19
CA TRP A 27 -23.72 -15.69 6.06
C TRP A 27 -23.56 -16.67 4.90
N ASP A 28 -24.67 -17.09 4.29
CA ASP A 28 -24.71 -17.98 3.13
C ASP A 28 -24.70 -17.22 1.80
N SER A 29 -24.77 -15.88 1.82
CA SER A 29 -24.68 -15.05 0.62
C SER A 29 -23.25 -15.08 0.02
N PRO A 30 -23.11 -14.84 -1.29
CA PRO A 30 -21.79 -14.71 -1.92
C PRO A 30 -20.95 -13.65 -1.19
N ALA A 31 -19.66 -13.94 -0.99
CA ALA A 31 -18.76 -13.05 -0.25
C ALA A 31 -18.71 -11.62 -0.84
N LYS A 32 -18.83 -11.48 -2.17
CA LYS A 32 -18.93 -10.18 -2.86
C LYS A 32 -20.09 -9.34 -2.31
N ASP A 33 -21.26 -9.94 -2.13
CA ASP A 33 -22.47 -9.24 -1.68
C ASP A 33 -22.39 -8.88 -0.19
N ILE A 34 -21.82 -9.78 0.62
CA ILE A 34 -21.55 -9.53 2.05
C ILE A 34 -20.58 -8.34 2.22
N LEU A 35 -19.49 -8.31 1.45
CA LEU A 35 -18.51 -7.23 1.50
C LEU A 35 -19.06 -5.91 0.94
N ALA A 36 -19.82 -5.94 -0.16
CA ALA A 36 -20.38 -4.75 -0.78
C ALA A 36 -21.40 -4.04 0.11
N ASN A 37 -22.16 -4.80 0.91
CA ASN A 37 -23.16 -4.28 1.84
C ASN A 37 -22.62 -4.11 3.28
N ALA A 38 -21.32 -4.32 3.48
CA ALA A 38 -20.71 -4.17 4.78
C ALA A 38 -20.78 -2.69 5.23
N ASN A 39 -21.32 -2.47 6.42
CA ASN A 39 -21.35 -1.14 7.01
C ASN A 39 -19.95 -0.78 7.54
N ASN A 40 -19.15 -0.10 6.70
CA ASN A 40 -17.79 0.34 7.02
C ASN A 40 -17.71 1.13 8.33
N PHE A 41 -18.70 2.00 8.61
CA PHE A 41 -18.72 2.79 9.85
C PHE A 41 -18.88 1.90 11.09
N ALA A 42 -19.80 0.93 11.04
CA ALA A 42 -19.98 -0.04 12.12
C ALA A 42 -18.75 -0.92 12.29
N ALA A 43 -18.17 -1.40 11.17
CA ALA A 43 -16.97 -2.23 11.16
C ALA A 43 -15.77 -1.50 11.78
N PHE A 44 -15.50 -0.25 11.39
CA PHE A 44 -14.42 0.55 11.98
C PHE A 44 -14.63 0.79 13.48
N ARG A 45 -15.86 1.09 13.91
CA ARG A 45 -16.18 1.29 15.33
C ARG A 45 -15.93 0.02 16.16
N TRP A 46 -16.38 -1.13 15.67
CA TRP A 46 -16.18 -2.41 16.35
C TRP A 46 -14.71 -2.84 16.33
N ALA A 47 -14.03 -2.71 15.19
CA ALA A 47 -12.61 -3.02 15.06
C ALA A 47 -11.75 -2.16 15.98
N ALA A 48 -12.00 -0.85 16.04
CA ALA A 48 -11.27 0.06 16.94
C ALA A 48 -11.50 -0.33 18.42
N GLY A 49 -12.76 -0.60 18.80
CA GLY A 49 -13.10 -1.01 20.17
C GLY A 49 -12.47 -2.34 20.58
N VAL A 50 -12.54 -3.35 19.71
CA VAL A 50 -11.94 -4.67 19.95
C VAL A 50 -10.42 -4.58 20.00
N THR A 51 -9.80 -3.85 19.07
CA THR A 51 -8.34 -3.65 19.06
C THR A 51 -7.87 -3.03 20.36
N LEU A 52 -8.60 -2.04 20.90
CA LEU A 52 -8.27 -1.42 22.18
C LEU A 52 -8.31 -2.44 23.34
N ILE A 53 -9.35 -3.27 23.41
CA ILE A 53 -9.47 -4.31 24.42
C ILE A 53 -8.32 -5.32 24.30
N VAL A 54 -8.06 -5.81 23.08
CA VAL A 54 -7.00 -6.79 22.79
C VAL A 54 -5.62 -6.22 23.13
N GLN A 55 -5.37 -4.95 22.80
CA GLN A 55 -4.11 -4.28 23.09
C GLN A 55 -3.87 -4.15 24.60
N ILE A 56 -4.89 -3.77 25.37
CA ILE A 56 -4.83 -3.70 26.84
C ILE A 56 -4.55 -5.08 27.42
N VAL A 57 -5.20 -6.13 26.90
CA VAL A 57 -4.97 -7.51 27.35
C VAL A 57 -3.54 -7.97 27.02
N PHE A 58 -3.03 -7.72 25.82
CA PHE A 58 -1.66 -8.09 25.46
C PHE A 58 -0.62 -7.39 26.33
N TYR A 59 -0.79 -6.09 26.60
CA TYR A 59 0.11 -5.39 27.51
C TYR A 59 -0.01 -5.86 28.95
N ALA A 60 -1.22 -6.19 29.42
CA ALA A 60 -1.43 -6.78 30.74
C ALA A 60 -0.82 -8.19 30.88
N VAL A 61 -0.81 -9.00 29.82
CA VAL A 61 -0.21 -10.35 29.80
C VAL A 61 1.33 -10.28 29.78
N GLN A 62 1.92 -9.24 29.19
CA GLN A 62 3.37 -8.99 29.21
C GLN A 62 3.90 -8.44 30.55
N TYR A 63 3.06 -8.43 31.59
CA TYR A 63 3.40 -7.99 32.93
C TYR A 63 4.34 -8.99 33.64
N ASP A 64 5.65 -8.75 33.53
CA ASP A 64 6.68 -9.50 34.26
C ASP A 64 7.04 -8.81 35.60
N LYS A 65 6.80 -9.50 36.71
CA LYS A 65 7.14 -9.05 38.08
C LYS A 65 8.63 -9.20 38.43
N THR A 66 9.42 -9.90 37.61
CA THR A 66 10.79 -10.34 37.92
C THR A 66 11.89 -9.38 37.44
N ARG A 67 11.57 -8.40 36.59
CA ARG A 67 12.52 -7.36 36.15
C ARG A 67 12.62 -6.21 37.17
N GLY A 68 13.73 -6.18 37.90
CA GLY A 68 14.01 -5.22 38.95
C GLY A 68 13.98 -3.74 38.53
N SER A 69 13.29 -2.94 39.34
CA SER A 69 13.53 -1.55 39.76
C SER A 69 13.98 -0.44 38.79
N ARG A 70 13.97 -0.61 37.46
CA ARG A 70 14.10 0.55 36.54
C ARG A 70 12.99 0.70 35.49
N MET A 71 12.21 -0.34 35.23
CA MET A 71 10.94 -0.28 34.48
C MET A 71 10.00 -1.33 35.08
N LYS A 72 9.04 -0.92 35.90
CA LYS A 72 8.09 -1.82 36.57
C LYS A 72 7.05 -2.31 35.55
N GLY A 73 6.85 -3.63 35.51
CA GLY A 73 5.91 -4.43 34.70
C GLY A 73 4.79 -3.72 33.93
N CYS A 74 4.60 -4.18 32.68
CA CYS A 74 3.96 -3.57 31.50
C CYS A 74 4.90 -2.66 30.70
N LEU A 75 4.97 -2.83 29.37
CA LEU A 75 5.66 -1.88 28.48
C LEU A 75 4.96 -0.52 28.46
N LEU A 76 3.62 -0.51 28.57
CA LEU A 76 2.73 0.66 28.65
C LEU A 76 1.62 0.36 29.66
N SER A 77 1.32 1.31 30.54
CA SER A 77 0.14 1.29 31.39
C SER A 77 -1.16 1.49 30.58
N PRO A 78 -2.36 1.17 31.13
CA PRO A 78 -3.62 1.41 30.42
C PRO A 78 -3.82 2.87 29.99
N ALA A 79 -3.34 3.83 30.79
CA ALA A 79 -3.38 5.25 30.46
C ALA A 79 -2.46 5.57 29.27
N GLU A 80 -1.22 5.08 29.30
CA GLU A 80 -0.26 5.28 28.20
C GLU A 80 -0.70 4.55 26.92
N THR A 81 -1.43 3.45 27.04
CA THR A 81 -2.04 2.74 25.90
C THR A 81 -3.12 3.59 25.23
N ILE A 82 -3.99 4.24 26.03
CA ILE A 82 -5.01 5.16 25.51
C ILE A 82 -4.35 6.38 24.87
N GLU A 83 -3.30 6.92 25.49
CA GLU A 83 -2.55 8.07 24.95
C GLU A 83 -1.85 7.71 23.64
N ALA A 84 -1.18 6.56 23.56
CA ALA A 84 -0.57 6.06 22.33
C ALA A 84 -1.61 5.87 21.22
N GLN A 85 -2.81 5.39 21.56
CA GLN A 85 -3.92 5.27 20.61
C GLN A 85 -4.41 6.63 20.11
N LEU A 86 -4.56 7.61 20.99
CA LEU A 86 -4.97 8.97 20.61
C LEU A 86 -3.92 9.61 19.70
N ASN A 87 -2.64 9.48 20.03
CA ASN A 87 -1.56 9.95 19.17
C ASN A 87 -1.55 9.23 17.81
N GLY A 88 -1.77 7.92 17.79
CA GLY A 88 -1.94 7.16 16.55
C GLY A 88 -3.16 7.58 15.73
N SER A 89 -4.28 7.92 16.40
CA SER A 89 -5.51 8.36 15.73
C SER A 89 -5.34 9.69 14.98
N GLN A 90 -4.42 10.55 15.42
CA GLN A 90 -4.12 11.82 14.75
C GLN A 90 -3.53 11.59 13.35
N LEU A 91 -2.80 10.48 13.13
CA LEU A 91 -2.28 10.12 11.81
C LEU A 91 -3.39 9.79 10.80
N TYR A 92 -4.57 9.38 11.27
CA TYR A 92 -5.72 9.09 10.40
C TYR A 92 -6.50 10.35 9.99
N LEU A 93 -6.34 11.47 10.71
CA LEU A 93 -7.06 12.71 10.40
C LEU A 93 -6.74 13.22 8.99
N GLU A 94 -5.48 13.09 8.56
CA GLU A 94 -5.05 13.48 7.22
C GLU A 94 -5.83 12.71 6.14
N GLY A 95 -5.95 11.39 6.28
CA GLY A 95 -6.71 10.55 5.35
C GLY A 95 -8.21 10.85 5.33
N ILE A 96 -8.81 11.13 6.50
CA ILE A 96 -10.23 11.50 6.60
C ILE A 96 -10.51 12.83 5.91
N VAL A 97 -9.67 13.85 6.14
CA VAL A 97 -9.81 15.16 5.49
C VAL A 97 -9.61 15.05 3.98
N ALA A 98 -8.62 14.27 3.54
CA ALA A 98 -8.39 14.01 2.11
C ALA A 98 -9.61 13.36 1.44
N LEU A 99 -10.22 12.34 2.07
CA LEU A 99 -11.44 11.68 1.56
C LEU A 99 -12.63 12.64 1.47
N LEU A 100 -12.83 13.50 2.47
CA LEU A 100 -13.90 14.50 2.46
C LEU A 100 -13.71 15.51 1.33
N LEU A 101 -12.48 16.01 1.15
CA LEU A 101 -12.13 16.93 0.06
C LEU A 101 -12.22 16.27 -1.32
N ALA A 102 -11.95 14.96 -1.42
CA ALA A 102 -12.04 14.22 -2.68
C ALA A 102 -13.48 14.25 -3.24
N PHE A 103 -14.52 14.12 -2.42
CA PHE A 103 -15.90 14.15 -2.90
C PHE A 103 -16.31 15.53 -3.44
N THR A 104 -15.93 16.61 -2.76
CA THR A 104 -16.15 17.99 -3.24
C THR A 104 -15.29 18.31 -4.47
N TYR A 105 -14.08 17.78 -4.53
CA TYR A 105 -13.23 17.87 -5.72
C TYR A 105 -13.87 17.13 -6.90
N ALA A 106 -14.48 15.96 -6.70
CA ALA A 106 -15.19 15.21 -7.73
C ALA A 106 -16.33 16.02 -8.35
N THR A 107 -17.13 16.69 -7.51
CA THR A 107 -18.20 17.56 -8.00
C THR A 107 -17.63 18.75 -8.77
N ALA A 108 -16.58 19.40 -8.26
CA ALA A 108 -15.95 20.51 -8.97
C ALA A 108 -15.34 20.08 -10.32
N MET A 109 -14.74 18.89 -10.41
CA MET A 109 -14.19 18.36 -11.66
C MET A 109 -15.27 18.02 -12.69
N ARG A 110 -16.45 17.57 -12.24
CA ARG A 110 -17.63 17.40 -13.12
C ARG A 110 -18.08 18.76 -13.67
N ASP A 111 -18.17 19.76 -12.81
CA ASP A 111 -18.60 21.12 -13.19
C ASP A 111 -17.61 21.80 -14.15
N LEU A 112 -16.31 21.53 -14.00
CA LEU A 112 -15.26 21.99 -14.93
C LEU A 112 -15.24 21.22 -16.26
N GLY A 113 -15.96 20.11 -16.39
CA GLY A 113 -15.91 19.28 -17.59
C GLY A 113 -14.57 18.57 -17.77
N ILE A 114 -13.97 18.03 -16.70
CA ILE A 114 -12.67 17.35 -16.82
C ILE A 114 -12.70 16.19 -17.84
N ALA A 115 -13.85 15.49 -17.94
CA ALA A 115 -14.02 14.42 -18.90
C ALA A 115 -14.01 14.91 -20.35
N THR A 116 -14.62 16.08 -20.62
CA THR A 116 -14.57 16.67 -21.96
C THR A 116 -13.17 17.17 -22.28
N PHE A 117 -12.46 17.77 -21.32
CA PHE A 117 -11.07 18.16 -21.49
C PHE A 117 -10.18 16.97 -21.89
N PHE A 118 -10.28 15.84 -21.19
CA PHE A 118 -9.51 14.64 -21.53
C PHE A 118 -9.98 13.98 -22.83
N ALA A 119 -11.29 13.96 -23.10
CA ALA A 119 -11.81 13.44 -24.36
C ALA A 119 -11.30 14.26 -25.57
N ASP A 120 -11.21 15.58 -25.44
CA ASP A 120 -10.68 16.45 -26.49
C ASP A 120 -9.16 16.34 -26.63
N ALA A 121 -8.44 16.25 -25.50
CA ALA A 121 -6.98 16.18 -25.49
C ALA A 121 -6.43 14.82 -25.97
N LEU A 122 -7.11 13.73 -25.61
CA LEU A 122 -6.68 12.35 -25.90
C LEU A 122 -7.43 11.75 -27.11
N GLY A 123 -8.58 12.30 -27.49
CA GLY A 123 -9.35 11.87 -28.65
C GLY A 123 -9.66 10.38 -28.64
N GLU A 124 -9.35 9.71 -29.75
CA GLU A 124 -9.58 8.27 -29.94
C GLU A 124 -8.72 7.38 -29.03
N THR A 125 -7.69 7.92 -28.36
CA THR A 125 -6.86 7.13 -27.44
C THR A 125 -7.53 6.87 -26.10
N LEU A 126 -8.62 7.57 -25.77
CA LEU A 126 -9.38 7.37 -24.53
C LEU A 126 -10.54 6.41 -24.78
N THR A 127 -10.26 5.12 -24.63
CA THR A 127 -11.23 4.02 -24.73
C THR A 127 -11.33 3.32 -23.37
N PRO A 128 -12.38 2.52 -23.09
CA PRO A 128 -12.44 1.71 -21.87
C PRO A 128 -11.16 0.89 -21.69
N THR A 129 -10.65 0.30 -22.77
CA THR A 129 -9.43 -0.53 -22.72
C THR A 129 -8.15 0.22 -22.36
N THR A 130 -8.04 1.48 -22.76
CA THR A 130 -6.82 2.27 -22.53
C THR A 130 -6.93 3.14 -21.28
N LEU A 131 -8.13 3.33 -20.73
CA LEU A 131 -8.41 4.19 -19.59
C LEU A 131 -7.51 3.86 -18.38
N PRO A 132 -7.41 2.60 -17.89
CA PRO A 132 -6.55 2.30 -16.75
C PRO A 132 -5.08 2.61 -17.02
N THR A 133 -4.61 2.36 -18.24
CA THR A 133 -3.21 2.59 -18.63
C THR A 133 -2.89 4.08 -18.67
N VAL A 134 -3.75 4.89 -19.29
CA VAL A 134 -3.59 6.35 -19.34
C VAL A 134 -3.66 6.94 -17.93
N THR A 135 -4.61 6.49 -17.11
CA THR A 135 -4.73 6.91 -15.71
C THR A 135 -3.48 6.57 -14.92
N PHE A 136 -2.92 5.37 -15.07
CA PHE A 136 -1.66 4.98 -14.41
C PHE A 136 -0.52 5.94 -14.79
N ILE A 137 -0.36 6.26 -16.07
CA ILE A 137 0.71 7.15 -16.55
C ILE A 137 0.55 8.57 -16.02
N LEU A 138 -0.65 9.14 -16.12
CA LEU A 138 -0.91 10.50 -15.63
C LEU A 138 -0.73 10.61 -14.11
N CYS A 139 -1.23 9.62 -13.38
CA CYS A 139 -1.08 9.52 -11.93
C CYS A 139 0.41 9.39 -11.54
N SER A 140 1.15 8.55 -12.26
CA SER A 140 2.59 8.36 -12.09
C SER A 140 3.41 9.63 -12.28
N LEU A 141 3.14 10.38 -13.36
CA LEU A 141 3.84 11.64 -13.64
C LEU A 141 3.50 12.74 -12.62
N PHE A 142 2.24 12.79 -12.19
CA PHE A 142 1.81 13.72 -11.15
C PHE A 142 2.49 13.41 -9.82
N ALA A 143 2.43 12.16 -9.35
CA ALA A 143 3.08 11.72 -8.11
C ALA A 143 4.61 11.85 -8.16
N LEU A 144 5.23 11.58 -9.31
CA LEU A 144 6.67 11.81 -9.52
C LEU A 144 7.05 13.28 -9.28
N SER A 145 6.20 14.20 -9.74
CA SER A 145 6.42 15.64 -9.63
C SER A 145 6.11 16.18 -8.23
N THR A 146 5.07 15.66 -7.58
CA THR A 146 4.62 16.14 -6.26
C THR A 146 5.26 15.42 -5.09
N GLY A 147 5.80 14.22 -5.29
CA GLY A 147 6.42 13.41 -4.23
C GLY A 147 5.44 12.93 -3.16
N THR A 148 4.15 12.77 -3.49
CA THR A 148 3.13 12.31 -2.56
C THR A 148 2.19 11.28 -3.18
N SER A 149 2.06 10.13 -2.53
CA SER A 149 1.10 9.08 -2.92
C SER A 149 -0.34 9.46 -2.54
N TRP A 150 -0.60 9.73 -1.26
CA TRP A 150 -1.95 10.03 -0.75
C TRP A 150 -2.56 11.30 -1.36
N GLY A 151 -1.76 12.35 -1.54
CA GLY A 151 -2.21 13.58 -2.20
C GLY A 151 -2.61 13.33 -3.66
N THR A 152 -1.84 12.52 -4.37
CA THR A 152 -2.15 12.13 -5.75
C THR A 152 -3.44 11.30 -5.82
N MET A 153 -3.61 10.32 -4.93
CA MET A 153 -4.84 9.52 -4.85
C MET A 153 -6.08 10.40 -4.59
N GLY A 154 -5.97 11.37 -3.69
CA GLY A 154 -7.05 12.32 -3.39
C GLY A 154 -7.51 13.14 -4.60
N VAL A 155 -6.57 13.49 -5.50
CA VAL A 155 -6.86 14.20 -6.76
C VAL A 155 -7.42 13.25 -7.82
N PHE A 156 -6.80 12.08 -8.01
CA PHE A 156 -7.10 11.22 -9.15
C PHE A 156 -8.27 10.26 -8.94
N PHE A 157 -8.63 9.85 -7.71
CA PHE A 157 -9.82 9.00 -7.50
C PHE A 157 -11.12 9.67 -7.99
N PRO A 158 -11.39 10.95 -7.64
CA PRO A 158 -12.50 11.69 -8.21
C PRO A 158 -12.52 11.74 -9.74
N ILE A 159 -11.37 12.02 -10.34
CA ILE A 159 -11.21 12.14 -11.80
C ILE A 159 -11.45 10.79 -12.47
N ALA A 160 -10.83 9.72 -11.95
CA ALA A 160 -11.00 8.36 -12.42
C ALA A 160 -12.47 7.93 -12.42
N PHE A 161 -13.22 8.25 -11.36
CA PHE A 161 -14.64 7.97 -11.29
C PHE A 161 -15.43 8.68 -12.40
N VAL A 162 -15.19 9.98 -12.60
CA VAL A 162 -15.88 10.78 -13.64
C VAL A 162 -15.52 10.30 -15.04
N LEU A 163 -14.25 9.95 -15.29
CA LEU A 163 -13.78 9.42 -16.56
C LEU A 163 -14.36 8.04 -16.85
N ALA A 164 -14.36 7.12 -15.89
CA ALA A 164 -14.94 5.79 -16.05
C ALA A 164 -16.43 5.87 -16.42
N GLN A 165 -17.20 6.76 -15.77
CA GLN A 165 -18.62 6.97 -16.11
C GLN A 165 -18.81 7.49 -17.53
N THR A 166 -17.94 8.41 -17.97
CA THR A 166 -18.07 9.05 -19.28
C THR A 166 -17.65 8.12 -20.42
N VAL A 167 -16.59 7.34 -20.21
CA VAL A 167 -15.96 6.49 -21.24
C VAL A 167 -16.72 5.17 -21.42
N THR A 168 -17.20 4.55 -20.35
CA THR A 168 -17.96 3.29 -20.44
C THR A 168 -19.38 3.51 -20.98
N LYS A 169 -20.01 4.65 -20.66
CA LYS A 169 -21.44 4.93 -20.95
C LYS A 169 -22.40 3.87 -20.41
N GLU A 170 -21.93 3.03 -19.50
CA GLU A 170 -22.71 1.97 -18.88
C GLU A 170 -23.41 2.50 -17.61
N PRO A 171 -24.55 1.90 -17.21
CA PRO A 171 -25.16 2.22 -15.92
C PRO A 171 -24.19 1.96 -14.77
N ILE A 172 -24.22 2.81 -13.75
CA ILE A 172 -23.36 2.73 -12.55
C ILE A 172 -23.44 1.37 -11.85
N ASN A 173 -24.55 0.66 -12.01
CA ASN A 173 -24.80 -0.63 -11.38
C ASN A 173 -24.52 -1.84 -12.30
N SER A 174 -23.91 -1.61 -13.46
CA SER A 174 -23.52 -2.71 -14.36
C SER A 174 -22.20 -3.33 -13.92
N ASP A 175 -22.07 -4.65 -14.07
CA ASP A 175 -20.82 -5.35 -13.79
C ASP A 175 -19.65 -4.84 -14.65
N ALA A 176 -19.94 -4.39 -15.88
CA ALA A 176 -18.96 -3.80 -16.78
C ALA A 176 -18.41 -2.48 -16.24
N PHE A 177 -19.28 -1.57 -15.76
CA PHE A 177 -18.84 -0.33 -15.13
C PHE A 177 -18.04 -0.60 -13.87
N THR A 178 -18.49 -1.53 -13.01
CA THR A 178 -17.78 -1.87 -11.78
C THR A 178 -16.38 -2.41 -12.07
N SER A 179 -16.24 -3.33 -13.03
CA SER A 179 -14.94 -3.89 -13.43
C SER A 179 -14.00 -2.81 -13.98
N GLU A 180 -14.51 -1.90 -14.81
CA GLU A 180 -13.71 -0.80 -15.36
C GLU A 180 -13.28 0.20 -14.27
N LEU A 181 -14.20 0.54 -13.36
CA LEU A 181 -13.91 1.43 -12.25
C LEU A 181 -12.87 0.81 -11.31
N GLU A 182 -13.01 -0.47 -10.95
CA GLU A 182 -12.05 -1.17 -10.10
C GLU A 182 -10.64 -1.16 -10.69
N THR A 183 -10.51 -1.47 -11.98
CA THR A 183 -9.21 -1.48 -12.68
C THR A 183 -8.62 -0.09 -12.83
N THR A 184 -9.44 0.93 -13.10
CA THR A 184 -9.00 2.33 -13.17
C THR A 184 -8.58 2.86 -11.79
N LEU A 185 -9.30 2.52 -10.71
CA LEU A 185 -8.90 2.87 -9.34
C LEU A 185 -7.61 2.16 -8.92
N ALA A 186 -7.44 0.90 -9.31
CA ALA A 186 -6.19 0.17 -9.13
C ALA A 186 -5.02 0.82 -9.89
N ALA A 187 -5.29 1.41 -11.05
CA ALA A 187 -4.31 2.21 -11.79
C ALA A 187 -3.93 3.52 -11.09
N VAL A 188 -4.90 4.20 -10.46
CA VAL A 188 -4.60 5.38 -9.61
C VAL A 188 -3.71 4.97 -8.44
N LEU A 189 -4.05 3.89 -7.73
CA LEU A 189 -3.26 3.38 -6.60
C LEU A 189 -1.83 3.04 -7.01
N GLY A 190 -1.67 2.24 -8.07
CA GLY A 190 -0.36 1.82 -8.54
C GLY A 190 0.47 2.99 -9.08
N GLY A 191 -0.15 3.91 -9.82
CA GLY A 191 0.53 5.08 -10.37
C GLY A 191 1.00 6.06 -9.28
N ALA A 192 0.16 6.30 -8.28
CA ALA A 192 0.50 7.17 -7.17
C ALA A 192 1.70 6.64 -6.37
N ILE A 193 1.71 5.34 -6.07
CA ILE A 193 2.82 4.69 -5.35
C ILE A 193 4.08 4.67 -6.21
N TRP A 194 3.96 4.32 -7.49
CA TRP A 194 5.09 4.25 -8.39
C TRP A 194 5.76 5.62 -8.56
N GLY A 195 4.97 6.67 -8.75
CA GLY A 195 5.50 8.04 -8.91
C GLY A 195 6.15 8.55 -7.63
N ASP A 196 5.51 8.34 -6.48
CA ASP A 196 6.04 8.70 -5.16
C ASP A 196 7.41 8.05 -4.89
N HIS A 197 7.52 6.74 -5.18
CA HIS A 197 8.78 5.99 -5.04
C HIS A 197 9.90 6.50 -5.97
N CYS A 198 9.55 6.94 -7.18
CA CYS A 198 10.51 7.48 -8.14
C CYS A 198 10.91 8.93 -7.83
N SER A 199 10.18 9.62 -6.94
CA SER A 199 10.35 11.04 -6.70
C SER A 199 11.47 11.33 -5.71
N PRO A 200 12.50 12.12 -6.09
CA PRO A 200 13.55 12.54 -5.16
C PRO A 200 13.04 13.49 -4.06
N VAL A 201 11.89 14.13 -4.27
CA VAL A 201 11.30 15.08 -3.31
C VAL A 201 10.30 14.42 -2.36
N SER A 202 10.05 13.12 -2.50
CA SER A 202 9.17 12.36 -1.61
C SER A 202 9.77 12.21 -0.21
N ASP A 203 8.94 12.38 0.81
CA ASP A 203 9.29 12.15 2.22
C ASP A 203 9.83 10.73 2.44
N THR A 204 9.27 9.75 1.72
CA THR A 204 9.72 8.35 1.84
C THR A 204 11.10 8.12 1.24
N THR A 205 11.39 8.75 0.10
CA THR A 205 12.71 8.70 -0.57
C THR A 205 13.77 9.42 0.27
N ILE A 206 13.42 10.58 0.83
CA ILE A 206 14.29 11.37 1.71
C ILE A 206 14.62 10.57 2.99
N LEU A 207 13.60 10.01 3.65
CA LEU A 207 13.79 9.23 4.87
C LEU A 207 14.58 7.94 4.61
N SER A 208 14.38 7.29 3.47
CA SER A 208 15.12 6.09 3.06
C SER A 208 16.60 6.39 2.81
N ALA A 209 16.91 7.51 2.16
CA ALA A 209 18.29 7.96 1.96
C ALA A 209 18.98 8.34 3.29
N MET A 210 18.28 9.09 4.15
CA MET A 210 18.80 9.48 5.47
C MET A 210 19.07 8.28 6.38
N SER A 211 18.12 7.34 6.47
CA SER A 211 18.27 6.12 7.28
C SER A 211 19.38 5.20 6.77
N SER A 212 19.61 5.18 5.47
CA SER A 212 20.69 4.42 4.83
C SER A 212 22.03 5.17 4.81
N GLN A 213 22.08 6.42 5.27
CA GLN A 213 23.27 7.27 5.29
C GLN A 213 23.92 7.46 3.90
N VAL A 214 23.10 7.49 2.84
CA VAL A 214 23.56 7.72 1.47
C VAL A 214 23.04 9.05 0.93
N PRO A 215 23.74 9.69 -0.04
CA PRO A 215 23.22 10.86 -0.72
C PRO A 215 21.87 10.56 -1.39
N LEU A 216 20.89 11.46 -1.23
CA LEU A 216 19.54 11.34 -1.78
C LEU A 216 19.54 11.07 -3.30
N TRP A 217 20.39 11.79 -4.03
CA TRP A 217 20.48 11.66 -5.47
C TRP A 217 20.99 10.29 -5.91
N ASP A 218 21.96 9.72 -5.17
CA ASP A 218 22.50 8.39 -5.47
C ASP A 218 21.46 7.30 -5.14
N HIS A 219 20.69 7.48 -4.06
CA HIS A 219 19.56 6.61 -3.74
C HIS A 219 18.52 6.63 -4.87
N ALA A 220 18.02 7.81 -5.25
CA ALA A 220 17.00 7.93 -6.31
C ALA A 220 17.50 7.36 -7.66
N LYS A 221 18.74 7.68 -8.04
CA LYS A 221 19.35 7.22 -9.30
C LYS A 221 19.51 5.70 -9.37
N THR A 222 19.78 5.05 -8.24
CA THR A 222 19.91 3.58 -8.20
C THR A 222 18.56 2.87 -8.20
N GLN A 223 17.50 3.49 -7.66
CA GLN A 223 16.14 2.92 -7.66
C GLN A 223 15.40 3.09 -9.00
N PHE A 224 15.55 4.25 -9.66
CA PHE A 224 14.79 4.60 -10.86
C PHE A 224 14.80 3.54 -11.97
N PRO A 225 15.93 2.88 -12.30
CA PRO A 225 15.95 1.86 -13.34
C PRO A 225 15.07 0.64 -13.02
N TYR A 226 15.03 0.22 -11.75
CA TYR A 226 14.15 -0.87 -11.31
C TYR A 226 12.69 -0.44 -11.32
N ALA A 227 12.41 0.76 -10.84
CA ALA A 227 11.06 1.30 -10.86
C ALA A 227 10.55 1.45 -12.29
N PHE A 228 11.36 1.97 -13.21
CA PHE A 228 11.01 2.12 -14.63
C PHE A 228 10.59 0.79 -15.27
N VAL A 229 11.34 -0.27 -15.00
CA VAL A 229 10.99 -1.63 -15.41
C VAL A 229 9.62 -2.04 -14.87
N VAL A 230 9.40 -1.84 -13.57
CA VAL A 230 8.14 -2.22 -12.91
C VAL A 230 6.97 -1.42 -13.49
N GLY A 231 7.17 -0.15 -13.84
CA GLY A 231 6.17 0.68 -14.51
C GLY A 231 5.77 0.13 -15.88
N ILE A 232 6.74 -0.22 -16.72
CA ILE A 232 6.48 -0.87 -18.02
C ILE A 232 5.78 -2.21 -17.83
N TYR A 233 6.23 -3.01 -16.86
CA TYR A 233 5.65 -4.29 -16.54
C TYR A 233 4.17 -4.16 -16.15
N SER A 234 3.85 -3.23 -15.25
CA SER A 234 2.48 -2.96 -14.80
C SER A 234 1.57 -2.54 -15.96
N ILE A 235 2.09 -1.77 -16.92
CA ILE A 235 1.35 -1.41 -18.12
C ILE A 235 1.08 -2.64 -19.00
N LEU A 236 2.12 -3.40 -19.37
CA LEU A 236 2.01 -4.48 -20.36
C LEU A 236 1.27 -5.72 -19.85
N PHE A 237 1.47 -6.08 -18.58
CA PHE A 237 0.94 -7.32 -17.99
C PHE A 237 -0.14 -7.08 -16.93
N GLY A 238 -0.43 -5.83 -16.61
CA GLY A 238 -1.48 -5.44 -15.67
C GLY A 238 -2.58 -4.65 -16.35
N TYR A 239 -2.34 -3.37 -16.59
CA TYR A 239 -3.40 -2.41 -16.97
C TYR A 239 -3.91 -2.57 -18.41
N LEU A 240 -3.05 -2.84 -19.40
CA LEU A 240 -3.50 -3.08 -20.78
C LEU A 240 -4.38 -4.33 -20.88
N PRO A 241 -3.96 -5.52 -20.37
CA PRO A 241 -4.82 -6.69 -20.40
C PRO A 241 -6.09 -6.52 -19.55
N ALA A 242 -5.99 -5.87 -18.38
CA ALA A 242 -7.15 -5.65 -17.52
C ALA A 242 -8.20 -4.76 -18.19
N GLY A 243 -7.79 -3.66 -18.84
CA GLY A 243 -8.71 -2.82 -19.63
C GLY A 243 -9.25 -3.56 -20.87
N ALA A 244 -8.53 -4.54 -21.42
CA ALA A 244 -9.04 -5.38 -22.51
C ALA A 244 -10.08 -6.42 -22.04
N GLY A 245 -10.43 -6.43 -20.75
CA GLY A 245 -11.41 -7.34 -20.16
C GLY A 245 -10.81 -8.60 -19.53
N ALA A 246 -9.49 -8.66 -19.35
CA ALA A 246 -8.89 -9.78 -18.63
C ALA A 246 -9.24 -9.72 -17.13
N PRO A 247 -9.55 -10.85 -16.47
CA PRO A 247 -9.89 -10.86 -15.06
C PRO A 247 -8.76 -10.30 -14.18
N GLY A 248 -9.06 -9.31 -13.34
CA GLY A 248 -8.07 -8.68 -12.46
C GLY A 248 -7.35 -9.66 -11.54
N ALA A 249 -8.06 -10.67 -11.00
CA ALA A 249 -7.46 -11.72 -10.17
C ALA A 249 -6.38 -12.52 -10.91
N LEU A 250 -6.58 -12.80 -12.20
CA LEU A 250 -5.59 -13.49 -13.01
C LEU A 250 -4.34 -12.61 -13.20
N MET A 251 -4.52 -11.32 -13.44
CA MET A 251 -3.40 -10.37 -13.60
C MET A 251 -2.57 -10.26 -12.31
N ILE A 252 -3.20 -10.30 -11.15
CA ILE A 252 -2.49 -10.31 -9.85
C ILE A 252 -1.63 -11.57 -9.69
N ILE A 253 -2.19 -12.75 -10.01
CA ILE A 253 -1.46 -14.02 -9.92
C ILE A 253 -0.27 -14.02 -10.89
N ILE A 254 -0.52 -13.64 -12.14
CA ILE A 254 0.51 -13.48 -13.17
C ILE A 254 1.59 -12.51 -12.67
N GLY A 255 1.19 -11.34 -12.17
CA GLY A 255 2.05 -10.35 -11.50
C GLY A 255 2.97 -10.95 -10.46
N PHE A 256 2.40 -11.68 -9.51
CA PHE A 256 3.13 -12.27 -8.38
C PHE A 256 4.23 -13.23 -8.82
N PHE A 257 4.01 -14.02 -9.87
CA PHE A 257 4.99 -14.98 -10.36
C PHE A 257 5.97 -14.40 -11.39
N LEU A 258 5.51 -13.52 -12.27
CA LEU A 258 6.35 -12.95 -13.33
C LEU A 258 7.29 -11.87 -12.81
N ILE A 259 6.94 -11.09 -11.80
CA ILE A 259 7.84 -10.07 -11.23
C ILE A 259 9.17 -10.69 -10.75
N PRO A 260 9.18 -11.76 -9.93
CA PRO A 260 10.42 -12.44 -9.54
C PRO A 260 11.22 -12.99 -10.72
N VAL A 261 10.54 -13.55 -11.73
CA VAL A 261 11.20 -14.09 -12.94
C VAL A 261 11.85 -12.97 -13.75
N PHE A 262 11.14 -11.85 -13.92
CA PHE A 262 11.64 -10.67 -14.62
C PHE A 262 12.84 -10.07 -13.87
N HIS A 263 12.72 -9.94 -12.54
CA HIS A 263 13.80 -9.43 -11.70
C HIS A 263 15.02 -10.36 -11.71
N PHE A 264 14.81 -11.68 -11.71
CA PHE A 264 15.89 -12.65 -11.89
C PHE A 264 16.54 -12.54 -13.28
N GLY A 265 15.75 -12.30 -14.32
CA GLY A 265 16.26 -12.02 -15.67
C GLY A 265 17.13 -10.77 -15.71
N LEU A 266 16.67 -9.67 -15.11
CA LEU A 266 17.43 -8.43 -15.01
C LEU A 266 18.71 -8.57 -14.18
N SER A 267 18.70 -9.40 -13.13
CA SER A 267 19.89 -9.67 -12.31
C SER A 267 21.04 -10.30 -13.10
N LYS A 268 20.79 -10.81 -14.32
CA LYS A 268 21.84 -11.32 -15.21
C LYS A 268 22.44 -10.26 -16.12
N ILE A 269 21.87 -9.06 -16.19
CA ILE A 269 22.38 -7.95 -17.00
C ILE A 269 23.45 -7.20 -16.18
N PRO A 270 24.68 -7.07 -16.69
CA PRO A 270 25.73 -6.28 -16.03
C PRO A 270 25.24 -4.85 -15.76
N ASN A 271 25.50 -4.32 -14.56
CA ASN A 271 25.10 -2.97 -14.09
C ASN A 271 23.60 -2.74 -13.77
N PHE A 272 22.71 -3.73 -13.98
CA PHE A 272 21.27 -3.63 -13.71
C PHE A 272 20.81 -4.63 -12.63
N GLY A 273 21.66 -4.83 -11.61
CA GLY A 273 21.51 -5.93 -10.62
C GLY A 273 22.37 -7.15 -10.94
N GLY A 274 23.29 -7.03 -11.90
CA GLY A 274 24.43 -7.93 -12.09
C GLY A 274 25.09 -8.28 -10.75
N PRO A 275 25.74 -9.45 -10.64
CA PRO A 275 26.01 -10.05 -9.34
C PRO A 275 26.89 -9.08 -8.52
N ILE A 276 26.26 -8.50 -7.49
CA ILE A 276 26.88 -7.44 -6.69
C ILE A 276 27.95 -8.12 -5.85
N GLU A 277 29.17 -7.59 -5.89
CA GLU A 277 30.22 -8.07 -5.03
C GLU A 277 29.78 -7.95 -3.56
N VAL A 278 29.65 -9.09 -2.90
CA VAL A 278 29.30 -9.13 -1.49
C VAL A 278 30.59 -8.93 -0.73
N TYR A 279 30.76 -7.76 -0.13
CA TYR A 279 31.92 -7.42 0.67
C TYR A 279 31.80 -8.00 2.08
N CYS A 280 32.86 -8.64 2.60
CA CYS A 280 32.93 -8.98 4.02
C CYS A 280 33.76 -7.92 4.77
N PRO A 281 33.14 -7.13 5.66
CA PRO A 281 33.89 -6.15 6.45
C PRO A 281 34.93 -6.79 7.39
N GLU A 282 34.80 -8.08 7.71
CA GLU A 282 35.73 -8.79 8.59
C GLU A 282 37.02 -9.25 7.90
N VAL A 283 36.95 -9.51 6.58
CA VAL A 283 38.08 -10.09 5.81
C VAL A 283 38.72 -9.05 4.90
N GLY A 284 38.08 -7.89 4.69
CA GLY A 284 38.58 -6.86 3.79
C GLY A 284 38.46 -7.23 2.31
N GLU A 285 37.76 -8.31 1.97
CA GLU A 285 37.71 -8.89 0.63
C GLU A 285 36.26 -9.24 0.23
N CYS A 286 36.00 -9.25 -1.08
CA CYS A 286 34.73 -9.68 -1.65
C CYS A 286 34.60 -11.22 -1.64
N ILE A 287 33.51 -11.73 -1.06
CA ILE A 287 33.29 -13.18 -0.81
C ILE A 287 32.59 -13.90 -1.97
N GLY A 288 32.33 -13.17 -3.06
CA GLY A 288 31.61 -13.64 -4.24
C GLY A 288 30.52 -12.65 -4.63
N GLU A 289 29.86 -12.95 -5.75
CA GLU A 289 28.94 -12.01 -6.39
C GLU A 289 27.48 -12.51 -6.31
N GLY A 290 26.55 -11.58 -6.14
CA GLY A 290 25.10 -11.81 -6.22
C GLY A 290 24.57 -12.85 -5.22
N PRO A 291 23.59 -13.70 -5.60
CA PRO A 291 22.97 -14.69 -4.71
C PRO A 291 23.95 -15.71 -4.13
N ARG A 292 25.01 -16.05 -4.88
CA ARG A 292 26.07 -16.96 -4.41
C ARG A 292 26.93 -16.29 -3.35
N GLY A 293 27.27 -15.01 -3.52
CA GLY A 293 27.95 -14.20 -2.51
C GLY A 293 27.14 -14.09 -1.22
N VAL A 294 25.83 -13.81 -1.34
CA VAL A 294 24.90 -13.74 -0.19
C VAL A 294 24.80 -15.10 0.52
N MET A 295 24.61 -16.18 -0.22
CA MET A 295 24.55 -17.53 0.35
C MET A 295 25.86 -17.94 1.04
N ASN A 296 27.01 -17.56 0.49
CA ASN A 296 28.33 -17.81 1.09
C ASN A 296 28.53 -16.98 2.36
N SER A 297 28.07 -15.72 2.37
CA SER A 297 28.07 -14.87 3.56
C SER A 297 27.20 -15.45 4.68
N ILE A 298 25.97 -15.85 4.35
CA ILE A 298 25.04 -16.51 5.28
C ILE A 298 25.66 -17.79 5.85
N LYS A 299 26.20 -18.69 4.99
CA LYS A 299 26.84 -19.93 5.44
C LYS A 299 28.04 -19.68 6.36
N LYS A 300 28.86 -18.67 6.07
CA LYS A 300 29.99 -18.30 6.94
C LYS A 300 29.51 -17.78 8.30
N ASN A 301 28.50 -16.91 8.32
CA ASN A 301 27.93 -16.38 9.56
C ASN A 301 27.30 -17.47 10.42
N PHE A 302 26.56 -18.41 9.82
CA PHE A 302 26.00 -19.56 10.53
C PHE A 302 27.08 -20.46 11.13
N LYS A 303 28.16 -20.75 10.39
CA LYS A 303 29.25 -21.59 10.87
C LYS A 303 30.05 -20.95 12.01
N LYS A 304 30.18 -19.61 12.00
CA LYS A 304 30.80 -18.83 13.07
C LYS A 304 29.94 -18.83 14.34
N SER A 305 28.62 -18.62 14.19
CA SER A 305 27.65 -18.66 15.30
C SER A 305 27.63 -20.02 15.99
N SER A 306 27.66 -21.12 15.23
CA SER A 306 27.73 -22.48 15.77
C SER A 306 29.02 -22.71 16.56
N LYS A 307 30.18 -22.31 16.03
CA LYS A 307 31.47 -22.44 16.74
C LYS A 307 31.56 -21.56 18.00
N SER A 308 31.00 -20.35 17.99
CA SER A 308 31.01 -19.50 19.18
C SER A 308 30.09 -20.05 20.27
N GLN A 309 28.97 -20.68 19.89
CA GLN A 309 28.07 -21.36 20.83
C GLN A 309 28.72 -22.60 21.45
N GLU A 310 29.40 -23.43 20.65
CA GLU A 310 30.15 -24.60 21.15
C GLU A 310 31.25 -24.16 22.13
N ALA A 311 32.04 -23.14 21.77
CA ALA A 311 33.09 -22.62 22.65
C ALA A 311 32.54 -22.01 23.96
N ALA A 312 31.38 -21.35 23.91
CA ALA A 312 30.71 -20.81 25.09
C ALA A 312 30.17 -21.92 26.01
N GLN A 313 29.64 -23.01 25.45
CA GLN A 313 29.20 -24.18 26.22
C GLN A 313 30.37 -24.92 26.87
N GLU A 314 31.49 -25.08 26.16
CA GLU A 314 32.69 -25.73 26.68
C GLU A 314 33.33 -24.91 27.82
N ALA A 315 33.36 -23.57 27.68
CA ALA A 315 33.81 -22.67 28.74
C ALA A 315 32.88 -22.69 29.96
N ALA A 316 31.56 -22.74 29.75
CA ALA A 316 30.59 -22.86 30.84
C ALA A 316 30.70 -24.22 31.57
N GLN A 317 30.97 -25.32 30.86
CA GLN A 317 31.22 -26.63 31.47
C GLN A 317 32.53 -26.66 32.28
N LYS A 318 33.60 -26.03 31.78
CA LYS A 318 34.87 -25.92 32.52
C LYS A 318 34.77 -25.04 33.76
N ALA A 319 33.90 -24.03 33.75
CA ALA A 319 33.68 -23.15 34.91
C ALA A 319 32.78 -23.79 36.00
N ALA A 320 32.09 -24.89 35.67
CA ALA A 320 31.22 -25.63 36.60
C ALA A 320 31.92 -26.81 37.31
N LEU A 321 33.19 -27.08 36.97
CA LEU A 321 34.10 -28.06 37.60
C LEU A 321 35.07 -27.35 38.53
#